data_AF-A0A7Y8GWK2-F1
#
_entry.id   AF-A0A7Y8GWK2-F1
#
_cell.length_a   1.000
_cell.length_b   1.000
_cell.length_c   1.000
_cell.angle_alpha   90.00
_cell.angle_beta   90.00
_cell.angle_gamma   90.00
#
_symmetry.space_group_name_H-M   'P 1'
#
loop_
_entity.id
_entity.type
_entity.pdbx_description
1 polymer ?
#
loop_
_entity_poly.entity_id
_entity_poly.type
_entity_poly.pdbx_seq_one_letter_code
_entity_poly.pdbx_strand_id
1 'polypeptide(L)'
;MAIAEVKLVRKFRYQGITLSDPASDKTPEQVMKVYAFQYPELLNAVVEGPVTKNGVSTYTFARVAGSKGAVGHHKAVRSIAAGTFFVKDSPLANASKDEIKENKECSKTVQTVVNMQGHSQAILPGSMAFSRFG
;
A
#
# COMPACT_ATOMS: atom_id res chain seq x y z
N MET A 1 -6.95 -26.86 40.73
CA MET A 1 -5.91 -26.86 39.67
C MET A 1 -5.31 -25.46 39.65
N ALA A 2 -4.07 -25.31 40.11
CA ALA A 2 -3.37 -24.01 40.12
C ALA A 2 -2.62 -23.85 38.79
N ILE A 3 -2.92 -22.81 38.02
CA ILE A 3 -2.15 -22.44 36.85
C ILE A 3 -0.93 -21.67 37.36
N ALA A 4 0.26 -22.23 37.17
CA ALA A 4 1.50 -21.55 37.48
C ALA A 4 1.67 -20.38 36.50
N GLU A 5 1.60 -19.14 37.02
CA GLU A 5 1.81 -17.93 36.24
C GLU A 5 3.30 -17.78 35.90
N VAL A 6 3.70 -18.31 34.75
CA VAL A 6 5.05 -18.09 34.21
C VAL A 6 5.12 -16.65 33.68
N LYS A 7 5.71 -15.74 34.45
CA LYS A 7 6.02 -14.37 34.01
C LYS A 7 7.03 -14.40 32.87
N LEU A 8 6.53 -14.35 31.63
CA LEU A 8 7.34 -14.31 30.43
C LEU A 8 7.90 -12.90 30.22
N VAL A 9 9.22 -12.76 30.17
CA VAL A 9 9.86 -11.45 29.97
C VAL A 9 9.62 -10.98 28.54
N ARG A 10 9.01 -9.81 28.37
CA ARG A 10 8.76 -9.22 27.05
C ARG A 10 9.91 -8.30 26.66
N LYS A 11 10.35 -8.37 25.40
CA LYS A 11 11.30 -7.43 24.80
C LYS A 11 10.70 -6.84 23.54
N PHE A 12 10.87 -5.54 23.35
CA PHE A 12 10.42 -4.86 22.15
C PHE A 12 11.63 -4.48 21.30
N ARG A 13 11.54 -4.66 19.99
CA ARG A 13 12.60 -4.27 19.05
C ARG A 13 12.07 -3.32 18.01
N TYR A 14 12.83 -2.27 17.77
CA TYR A 14 12.50 -1.26 16.79
C TYR A 14 13.77 -0.74 16.10
N GLN A 15 13.84 -0.81 14.77
CA GLN A 15 15.01 -0.36 13.97
C GLN A 15 16.38 -0.82 14.52
N GLY A 16 16.45 -2.04 15.07
CA GLY A 16 17.67 -2.59 15.66
C GLY A 16 17.92 -2.23 17.14
N ILE A 17 17.14 -1.30 17.70
CA ILE A 17 17.18 -0.91 19.11
C ILE A 17 16.26 -1.82 19.91
N THR A 18 16.66 -2.19 21.12
CA THR A 18 15.79 -2.90 22.07
C THR A 18 15.15 -1.88 23.01
N LEU A 19 13.83 -1.82 23.01
CA LEU A 19 13.01 -0.97 23.87
C LEU A 19 12.59 -1.76 25.11
N SER A 20 12.61 -1.10 26.26
CA SER A 20 12.10 -1.67 27.52
C SER A 20 10.57 -1.77 27.50
N ASP A 21 10.01 -2.55 28.40
CA ASP A 21 8.56 -2.60 28.56
C ASP A 21 8.12 -1.51 29.55
N PRO A 22 7.39 -0.46 29.12
CA PRO A 22 6.97 0.63 30.01
C PRO A 22 5.88 0.18 30.99
N ALA A 23 5.15 -0.91 30.72
CA ALA A 23 4.18 -1.48 31.65
C ALA A 23 3.85 -2.93 31.27
N SER A 24 4.17 -3.86 32.18
CA SER A 24 3.98 -5.30 31.97
C SER A 24 2.50 -5.72 31.78
N ASP A 25 1.55 -4.87 32.17
CA ASP A 25 0.11 -5.13 32.07
C ASP A 25 -0.50 -4.67 30.73
N LYS A 26 0.23 -3.88 29.94
CA LYS A 26 -0.27 -3.32 28.67
C LYS A 26 -0.12 -4.31 27.53
N THR A 27 -1.02 -4.24 26.54
CA THR A 27 -0.86 -5.03 25.32
C THR A 27 0.31 -4.49 24.47
N PRO A 28 0.96 -5.33 23.63
CA PRO A 28 2.03 -4.88 22.74
C PRO A 28 1.66 -3.67 21.86
N GLU A 29 0.41 -3.59 21.42
CA GLU A 29 -0.12 -2.46 20.65
C GLU A 29 -0.23 -1.17 21.49
N GLN A 30 -0.63 -1.29 22.75
CA GLN A 30 -0.64 -0.15 23.66
C GLN A 30 0.78 0.32 23.98
N VAL A 31 1.73 -0.60 24.14
CA VAL A 31 3.15 -0.26 24.29
C VAL A 31 3.67 0.48 23.06
N MET A 32 3.29 0.07 21.85
CA MET A 32 3.62 0.79 20.61
C MET A 32 3.09 2.23 20.62
N LYS A 33 1.84 2.45 21.06
CA LYS A 33 1.25 3.79 21.17
C LYS A 33 1.93 4.67 22.23
N VAL A 34 2.44 4.08 23.31
CA VAL A 34 3.24 4.81 24.30
C VAL A 34 4.57 5.24 23.69
N TYR A 35 5.23 4.37 22.93
CA TYR A 35 6.46 4.74 22.23
C TYR A 35 6.23 5.70 21.06
N ALA A 36 5.02 5.79 20.52
CA ALA A 36 4.67 6.73 19.47
C ALA A 36 4.82 8.21 19.87
N PHE A 37 4.79 8.53 21.17
CA PHE A 37 5.09 9.89 21.66
C PHE A 37 6.54 10.29 21.40
N GLN A 38 7.47 9.32 21.44
CA GLN A 38 8.91 9.54 21.23
C GLN A 38 9.34 9.22 19.79
N TYR A 39 8.67 8.24 19.17
CA TYR A 39 8.91 7.74 17.82
C TYR A 39 7.62 7.81 17.02
N PRO A 40 7.24 9.00 16.49
CA PRO A 40 5.97 9.22 15.80
C PRO A 40 5.76 8.28 14.60
N GLU A 41 6.83 7.75 14.03
CA GLU A 41 6.81 6.77 12.96
C GLU A 41 6.24 5.40 13.38
N LEU A 42 6.16 5.10 14.69
CA LEU A 42 5.48 3.92 15.24
C LEU A 42 3.96 3.99 15.14
N LEU A 43 3.37 5.18 14.91
CA LEU A 43 1.90 5.29 14.72
C LEU A 43 1.40 4.46 13.53
N ASN A 44 2.24 4.30 12.50
CA ASN A 44 1.93 3.53 11.30
C ASN A 44 2.64 2.18 11.26
N ALA A 45 3.27 1.76 12.37
CA ALA A 45 3.94 0.48 12.46
C ALA A 45 2.96 -0.65 12.77
N VAL A 46 3.34 -1.86 12.37
CA VAL A 46 2.65 -3.11 12.73
C VAL A 46 3.50 -3.87 13.72
N VAL A 47 2.84 -4.47 14.70
CA VAL A 47 3.47 -5.36 15.66
C VAL A 47 3.60 -6.73 15.02
N GLU A 48 4.82 -7.12 14.69
CA GLU A 48 5.14 -8.48 14.28
C GLU A 48 5.20 -9.38 15.53
N GLY A 49 4.69 -10.60 15.37
CA GLY A 49 4.37 -11.52 16.46
C GLY A 49 5.52 -11.84 17.43
N PRO A 50 5.20 -12.43 18.59
CA PRO A 50 6.20 -12.76 19.60
C PRO A 50 7.12 -13.89 19.12
N VAL A 51 8.40 -13.57 18.93
CA VAL A 51 9.45 -14.56 18.76
C VAL A 51 9.93 -14.96 20.16
N THR A 52 9.41 -16.07 20.68
CA THR A 52 9.81 -16.59 21.98
C THR A 52 11.11 -17.37 21.87
N LYS A 53 12.18 -16.89 22.49
CA LYS A 53 13.45 -17.61 22.63
C LYS A 53 13.89 -17.58 24.09
N ASN A 54 14.25 -18.74 24.65
CA ASN A 54 14.78 -18.87 26.02
C ASN A 54 13.91 -18.20 27.10
N GLY A 55 12.57 -18.31 26.99
CA GLY A 55 11.65 -17.69 27.97
C GLY A 55 11.46 -16.17 27.81
N VAL A 56 11.93 -15.59 26.71
CA VAL A 56 11.75 -14.17 26.37
C VAL A 56 10.92 -14.04 25.10
N SER A 57 9.79 -13.35 25.19
CA SER A 57 8.96 -13.00 24.02
C SER A 57 9.43 -11.70 23.41
N THR A 58 9.97 -11.76 22.20
CA THR A 58 10.43 -10.58 21.46
C THR A 58 9.38 -10.13 20.46
N TYR A 59 8.86 -8.92 20.61
CA TYR A 59 7.96 -8.26 19.66
C TYR A 59 8.76 -7.29 18.81
N THR A 60 8.51 -7.27 17.50
CA THR A 60 9.21 -6.35 16.59
C THR A 60 8.22 -5.36 16.02
N PHE A 61 8.51 -4.07 16.15
CA PHE A 61 7.72 -3.02 15.49
C PHE A 61 8.29 -2.81 14.09
N ALA A 62 7.54 -3.25 13.07
CA ALA A 62 7.91 -3.09 11.68
C ALA A 62 7.14 -1.91 11.08
N ARG A 63 7.85 -0.98 10.43
CA ARG A 63 7.19 0.09 9.68
C ARG A 63 6.51 -0.52 8.45
N VAL A 64 5.20 -0.32 8.32
CA VAL A 64 4.50 -0.69 7.08
C VAL A 64 4.85 0.35 6.02
N ALA A 65 5.74 0.00 5.11
CA ALA A 65 5.76 0.65 3.80
C ALA A 65 4.49 0.18 3.07
N GLY A 66 3.55 1.10 2.84
CA GLY A 66 2.21 0.77 2.34
C GLY A 66 2.24 -0.23 1.18
N SER A 67 1.54 -1.36 1.35
CA SER A 67 1.48 -2.46 0.38
C SER A 67 0.56 -2.16 -0.81
N LYS A 68 0.43 -0.88 -1.18
CA LYS A 68 -0.45 -0.42 -2.25
C LYS A 68 0.07 -0.99 -3.59
N GLY A 69 -0.50 -2.14 -3.99
CA GLY A 69 -0.14 -2.89 -5.19
C GLY A 69 0.43 -4.29 -4.97
N ALA A 70 0.83 -4.68 -3.75
CA ALA A 70 1.56 -5.93 -3.53
C ALA A 70 0.70 -7.16 -3.22
N VAL A 71 -0.45 -7.01 -2.54
CA VAL A 71 -1.05 -8.18 -1.84
C VAL A 71 -2.13 -8.94 -2.64
N GLY A 72 -2.53 -8.48 -3.82
CA GLY A 72 -3.58 -9.18 -4.61
C GLY A 72 -3.34 -9.25 -6.11
N HIS A 73 -2.56 -8.32 -6.67
CA HIS A 73 -2.48 -8.14 -8.11
C HIS A 73 -1.23 -8.74 -8.75
N HIS A 74 -0.31 -9.37 -8.01
CA HIS A 74 0.93 -9.88 -8.62
C HIS A 74 0.70 -10.87 -9.77
N LYS A 75 -0.27 -11.77 -9.68
CA LYS A 75 -0.59 -12.70 -10.78
C LYS A 75 -1.23 -11.98 -11.96
N ALA A 76 -2.20 -11.10 -11.72
CA ALA A 76 -2.89 -10.32 -12.76
C ALA A 76 -1.95 -9.31 -13.45
N VAL A 77 -1.12 -8.60 -12.69
CA VAL A 77 -0.14 -7.65 -13.20
C VAL A 77 0.94 -8.38 -13.99
N ARG A 78 1.39 -9.56 -13.55
CA ARG A 78 2.31 -10.39 -14.33
C ARG A 78 1.69 -10.89 -15.63
N SER A 79 0.43 -11.32 -15.64
CA SER A 79 -0.24 -11.75 -16.87
C SER A 79 -0.59 -10.59 -17.81
N ILE A 80 -0.87 -9.40 -17.28
CA ILE A 80 -0.99 -8.18 -18.09
C ILE A 80 0.36 -7.84 -18.72
N ALA A 81 1.45 -7.85 -17.95
CA ALA A 81 2.80 -7.60 -18.45
C ALA A 81 3.26 -8.67 -19.47
N ALA A 82 2.86 -9.93 -19.28
CA ALA A 82 3.11 -11.03 -20.21
C ALA A 82 2.14 -11.05 -21.41
N GLY A 83 1.15 -10.16 -21.47
CA GLY A 83 0.14 -10.10 -22.55
C GLY A 83 -0.82 -11.30 -22.58
N THR A 84 -0.91 -12.09 -21.51
CA THR A 84 -1.73 -13.31 -21.42
C THR A 84 -3.02 -13.10 -20.62
N PHE A 85 -3.32 -11.86 -20.23
CA PHE A 85 -4.52 -11.55 -19.46
C PHE A 85 -5.77 -11.60 -20.34
N PHE A 86 -6.41 -12.75 -20.36
CA PHE A 86 -7.72 -12.96 -20.97
C PHE A 86 -8.80 -12.93 -19.89
N VAL A 87 -9.65 -11.90 -19.89
CA VAL A 87 -10.89 -11.91 -19.10
C VAL A 87 -11.97 -12.53 -19.96
N LYS A 88 -12.62 -13.59 -19.44
CA LYS A 88 -13.71 -14.31 -20.12
C LYS A 88 -14.90 -13.40 -20.47
N ASP A 89 -15.04 -12.28 -19.77
CA ASP A 89 -16.06 -11.24 -20.00
C ASP A 89 -15.42 -9.88 -20.35
N SER A 90 -14.25 -9.87 -21.00
CA SER A 90 -13.70 -8.62 -21.52
C SER A 90 -14.54 -8.11 -22.69
N PRO A 91 -14.64 -6.78 -22.88
CA PRO A 91 -15.20 -6.17 -24.10
C PRO A 91 -14.51 -6.64 -25.40
N LEU A 92 -13.34 -7.28 -25.29
CA LEU A 92 -12.54 -7.83 -26.38
C LEU A 92 -12.78 -9.32 -26.64
N ALA A 93 -13.63 -9.99 -25.84
CA ALA A 93 -13.84 -11.44 -25.93
C ALA A 93 -14.42 -11.89 -27.28
N ASN A 94 -15.15 -11.01 -27.98
CA ASN A 94 -15.77 -11.29 -29.28
C ASN A 94 -15.12 -10.52 -30.44
N ALA A 95 -14.02 -9.80 -30.21
CA ALA A 95 -13.39 -8.96 -31.24
C ALA A 95 -12.71 -9.81 -32.32
N SER A 96 -12.87 -9.42 -33.59
CA SER A 96 -12.17 -10.07 -34.69
C SER A 96 -10.66 -9.79 -34.64
N LYS A 97 -9.84 -10.67 -35.24
CA LYS A 97 -8.38 -10.52 -35.21
C LYS A 97 -7.89 -9.21 -35.85
N ASP A 98 -8.67 -8.65 -36.76
CA ASP A 98 -8.34 -7.42 -37.48
C ASP A 98 -8.75 -6.17 -36.67
N GLU A 99 -9.90 -6.20 -35.98
CA GLU A 99 -10.28 -5.18 -35.01
C GLU A 99 -9.27 -5.07 -33.86
N ILE A 100 -8.71 -6.19 -33.40
CA ILE A 100 -7.67 -6.19 -32.36
C ILE A 100 -6.37 -5.53 -32.87
N LYS A 101 -6.03 -5.66 -34.16
CA LYS A 101 -4.86 -5.00 -34.75
C LYS A 101 -5.10 -3.50 -34.87
N GLU A 102 -6.27 -3.10 -35.38
CA GLU A 102 -6.66 -1.70 -35.50
C GLU A 102 -6.69 -1.00 -34.13
N ASN A 103 -7.29 -1.62 -33.12
CA ASN A 103 -7.30 -1.09 -31.76
C ASN A 103 -5.89 -0.96 -31.15
N LYS A 104 -4.95 -1.83 -31.53
CA LYS A 104 -3.53 -1.72 -31.14
C LYS A 104 -2.81 -0.58 -31.85
N GLU A 105 -3.21 -0.23 -33.06
CA GLU A 105 -2.67 0.92 -33.78
C GLU A 105 -3.24 2.22 -33.20
N CYS A 106 -4.55 2.27 -32.95
CA CYS A 106 -5.21 3.37 -32.27
C CYS A 106 -4.61 3.64 -30.88
N SER A 107 -4.34 2.60 -30.08
CA SER A 107 -3.77 2.78 -28.74
C SER A 107 -2.35 3.36 -28.75
N LYS A 108 -1.52 3.03 -29.76
CA LYS A 108 -0.19 3.63 -29.93
C LYS A 108 -0.29 5.13 -30.20
N THR A 109 -1.21 5.53 -31.08
CA THR A 109 -1.46 6.94 -31.41
C THR A 109 -2.00 7.72 -30.21
N VAL A 110 -2.89 7.11 -29.41
CA VAL A 110 -3.38 7.75 -28.18
C VAL A 110 -2.26 7.87 -27.15
N GLN A 111 -1.43 6.83 -27.00
CA GLN A 111 -0.32 6.84 -26.04
C GLN A 111 0.73 7.91 -26.39
N THR A 112 1.02 8.13 -27.68
CA THR A 112 1.91 9.22 -28.09
C THR A 112 1.30 10.59 -27.78
N VAL A 113 0.01 10.79 -28.06
CA VAL A 113 -0.69 12.06 -27.77
C VAL A 113 -0.76 12.35 -26.27
N VAL A 114 -1.10 11.36 -25.45
CA VAL A 114 -1.21 11.52 -23.98
C VAL A 114 0.15 11.78 -23.33
N ASN A 115 1.22 11.16 -23.86
CA ASN A 115 2.58 11.33 -23.32
C ASN A 115 3.30 12.57 -23.86
N MET A 116 2.76 13.25 -24.87
CA MET A 116 3.27 14.54 -25.32
C MET A 116 2.90 15.62 -24.28
N GLN A 117 3.82 15.90 -23.36
CA GLN A 117 3.67 16.91 -22.29
C GLN A 117 3.57 18.38 -22.77
N GLY A 118 3.36 18.65 -24.07
CA GLY A 118 3.51 19.99 -24.66
C GLY A 118 2.32 20.56 -25.43
N HIS A 119 1.21 19.84 -25.59
CA HIS A 119 0.10 20.29 -26.47
C HIS A 119 -1.26 20.44 -25.79
N SER A 120 -1.40 20.13 -24.50
CA SER A 120 -2.59 20.49 -23.75
C SER A 120 -2.51 21.98 -23.38
N GLN A 121 -2.81 22.88 -24.32
CA GLN A 121 -3.31 24.18 -23.91
C GLN A 121 -4.61 23.91 -23.16
N ALA A 122 -4.65 24.24 -21.86
CA ALA A 122 -5.89 24.23 -21.13
C ALA A 122 -6.87 25.12 -21.91
N ILE A 123 -8.03 24.57 -22.29
CA ILE A 123 -9.13 25.39 -22.82
C ILE A 123 -9.62 26.19 -21.62
N LEU A 124 -8.97 27.33 -21.37
CA LEU A 124 -9.45 28.28 -20.40
C LEU A 124 -10.78 28.79 -20.93
N PRO A 125 -11.89 28.72 -20.16
CA PRO A 125 -13.09 29.43 -20.57
C PRO A 125 -12.69 30.89 -20.81
N GLY A 126 -13.07 31.44 -21.98
CA GLY A 126 -12.81 32.85 -22.29
C GLY A 126 -13.28 33.71 -21.13
N SER A 127 -12.48 34.71 -20.72
CA SER A 127 -12.74 35.51 -19.53
C SER A 127 -14.16 36.09 -19.57
N MET A 128 -15.10 35.44 -18.88
CA MET A 128 -16.42 36.02 -18.68
C MET A 128 -16.25 37.11 -17.63
N ALA A 129 -16.19 38.37 -18.08
CA ALA A 129 -16.32 39.51 -17.21
C ALA A 129 -17.70 39.43 -16.53
N PHE A 130 -17.73 38.88 -15.31
CA PHE A 130 -18.87 39.06 -14.40
C PHE A 130 -18.87 40.52 -13.94
N SER A 131 -19.34 41.41 -14.81
CA SER A 131 -19.71 42.78 -14.46
C SER A 131 -21.07 43.09 -15.08
N ARG A 132 -22.15 42.67 -14.41
CA ARG A 132 -23.48 43.29 -14.52
C ARG A 132 -24.41 42.80 -13.43
N PHE A 133 -24.06 43.13 -12.19
CA PHE A 133 -25.05 43.45 -11.16
C PHE A 133 -24.54 44.69 -10.45
N GLY A 134 -24.87 45.84 -11.04
CA GLY A 134 -25.16 47.07 -10.31
C GLY A 134 -26.68 47.14 -10.14
#